data_AF-A0AAJ2EQH9-F1
#
_entry.id   AF-A0AAJ2EQH9-F1
#
_cell.length_a   1.000
_cell.length_b   1.000
_cell.length_c   1.000
_cell.angle_alpha   90.00
_cell.angle_beta   90.00
_cell.angle_gamma   90.00
#
_symmetry.space_group_name_H-M   'P 1'
#
loop_
_entity.id
_entity.type
_entity.pdbx_description
1 polymer ?
#
loop_
_entity_poly.entity_id
_entity_poly.type
_entity_poly.pdbx_seq_one_letter_code
_entity_poly.pdbx_strand_id
1 'polypeptide(L)'
;MKTLTIHDLPLTEQLDRRAMSAVRGGTSFYFPGYDVSKVELSFDTQQFIGQTQNTKNQNGVGVAFGGNITSKVEPKQEASNTSTINIGSGFLPR
;
A
#
# COMPACT_ATOMS: atom_id res chain seq x y z
N MET A 1 -61.43 -21.50 2.78
CA MET A 1 -60.07 -21.64 2.19
C MET A 1 -60.13 -21.09 0.78
N LYS A 2 -59.40 -20.01 0.46
CA LYS A 2 -59.32 -19.50 -0.91
C LYS A 2 -58.01 -19.99 -1.52
N THR A 3 -58.13 -20.89 -2.50
CA THR A 3 -57.01 -21.39 -3.29
C THR A 3 -56.53 -20.25 -4.19
N LEU A 4 -55.25 -19.87 -4.06
CA LEU A 4 -54.59 -18.99 -5.01
C LEU A 4 -54.24 -19.84 -6.24
N THR A 5 -55.11 -19.87 -7.24
CA THR A 5 -54.77 -20.41 -8.57
C THR A 5 -53.92 -19.38 -9.31
N ILE A 6 -52.64 -19.67 -9.45
CA ILE A 6 -51.71 -18.89 -10.27
C ILE A 6 -52.06 -19.20 -11.73
N HIS A 7 -52.74 -18.27 -12.39
CA HIS A 7 -53.25 -18.46 -13.76
C HIS A 7 -52.26 -18.09 -14.86
N ASP A 8 -51.18 -17.41 -14.51
CA ASP A 8 -50.03 -17.22 -15.38
C ASP A 8 -48.87 -16.74 -14.51
N LEU A 9 -47.85 -17.58 -14.36
CA LEU A 9 -46.54 -17.10 -13.95
C LEU A 9 -45.91 -16.58 -15.24
N PRO A 10 -45.74 -15.26 -15.45
CA PRO A 10 -45.12 -14.77 -16.66
C PRO A 10 -43.72 -15.37 -16.73
N LEU A 11 -43.57 -16.35 -17.62
CA LEU A 11 -42.31 -16.97 -17.94
C LEU A 11 -41.53 -15.94 -18.77
N THR A 12 -40.94 -14.93 -18.13
CA THR A 12 -39.90 -14.13 -18.76
C THR A 12 -38.63 -14.98 -18.78
N GLU A 13 -38.65 -16.06 -19.56
CA GLU A 13 -37.55 -17.02 -19.68
C GLU A 13 -36.37 -16.45 -20.47
N GLN A 14 -36.56 -15.30 -21.14
CA GLN A 14 -35.50 -14.63 -21.85
C GLN A 14 -35.44 -13.18 -21.41
N LEU A 15 -34.42 -12.90 -20.60
CA LEU A 15 -34.01 -11.55 -20.32
C LEU A 15 -33.60 -10.90 -21.67
N ASP A 16 -34.34 -9.88 -22.10
CA ASP A 16 -34.08 -9.14 -23.35
C ASP A 16 -32.60 -8.72 -23.41
N ARG A 17 -31.99 -8.73 -24.60
CA ARG A 17 -30.59 -8.37 -24.82
C ARG A 17 -30.22 -7.05 -24.13
N ARG A 18 -31.14 -6.06 -24.10
CA ARG A 18 -30.94 -4.80 -23.38
C ARG A 18 -30.89 -4.97 -21.87
N ALA A 19 -31.80 -5.77 -21.30
CA ALA A 19 -31.79 -6.09 -19.88
C ALA A 19 -30.55 -6.94 -19.49
N MET A 20 -30.16 -7.91 -20.32
CA MET A 20 -28.89 -8.66 -20.17
C MET A 20 -27.64 -7.79 -20.29
N SER A 21 -27.72 -6.68 -21.03
CA SER A 21 -26.63 -5.70 -21.11
C SER A 21 -26.45 -4.91 -19.82
N ALA A 22 -27.50 -4.74 -19.02
CA ALA A 22 -27.43 -4.01 -17.75
C ALA A 22 -26.88 -4.89 -16.61
N VAL A 23 -27.20 -6.20 -16.61
CA VAL A 23 -26.82 -7.14 -15.54
C VAL A 23 -25.31 -7.44 -15.49
N ARG A 24 -24.59 -7.32 -16.62
CA ARG A 24 -23.15 -7.61 -16.71
C ARG A 24 -22.23 -6.38 -16.63
N GLY A 25 -22.75 -5.24 -16.18
CA GLY A 25 -22.04 -3.98 -16.23
C GLY A 25 -22.16 -3.37 -17.63
N GLY A 26 -22.64 -2.14 -17.69
CA GLY A 26 -22.75 -1.40 -18.93
C GLY A 26 -21.40 -1.35 -19.64
N THR A 27 -21.40 -1.70 -20.92
CA THR A 27 -20.26 -1.49 -21.79
C THR A 27 -19.97 0.00 -21.82
N SER A 28 -18.96 0.46 -21.09
CA SER A 28 -18.18 1.61 -21.56
C SER A 28 -17.84 1.27 -23.00
N PHE A 29 -18.37 2.03 -23.96
CA PHE A 29 -18.31 1.70 -25.40
C PHE A 29 -16.87 1.48 -25.89
N TYR A 30 -15.88 1.98 -25.15
CA TYR A 30 -14.47 1.80 -25.42
C TYR A 30 -13.75 0.76 -24.52
N PHE A 31 -14.35 0.31 -23.41
CA PHE A 31 -13.75 -0.68 -22.48
C PHE A 31 -14.82 -1.52 -21.74
N PRO A 32 -15.48 -2.47 -22.42
CA PRO A 32 -16.46 -3.35 -21.80
C PRO A 32 -15.76 -4.51 -21.06
N GLY A 33 -15.51 -4.36 -19.76
CA GLY A 33 -14.96 -5.46 -18.93
C GLY A 33 -14.10 -5.05 -17.74
N TYR A 34 -13.77 -3.77 -17.58
CA TYR A 34 -12.97 -3.32 -16.45
C TYR A 34 -13.86 -2.77 -15.33
N ASP A 35 -14.07 -3.58 -14.30
CA ASP A 35 -14.59 -3.15 -13.02
C ASP A 35 -13.50 -2.35 -12.29
N VAL A 36 -13.39 -1.06 -12.60
CA VAL A 36 -12.46 -0.13 -11.94
C VAL A 36 -12.79 0.12 -10.47
N SER A 37 -13.92 -0.41 -9.97
CA SER A 37 -14.33 -0.25 -8.57
C SER A 37 -13.64 -1.23 -7.61
N LYS A 38 -12.91 -2.23 -8.12
CA LYS A 38 -12.24 -3.27 -7.32
C LYS A 38 -10.72 -3.24 -7.39
N VAL A 39 -10.14 -2.05 -7.33
CA VAL A 39 -8.70 -1.90 -7.11
C VAL A 39 -8.48 -1.64 -5.61
N GLU A 40 -8.53 -2.72 -4.81
CA GLU A 40 -8.15 -2.65 -3.39
C GLU A 40 -6.62 -2.75 -3.29
N LEU A 41 -5.97 -1.60 -3.15
CA LEU A 41 -4.52 -1.49 -2.97
C LEU A 41 -4.22 -1.22 -1.50
N SER A 42 -3.95 -2.27 -0.73
CA SER A 42 -3.47 -2.14 0.65
C SER A 42 -1.95 -2.30 0.68
N PHE A 43 -1.26 -1.36 1.33
CA PHE A 43 0.19 -1.38 1.49
C PHE A 43 0.55 -1.08 2.95
N ASP A 44 1.18 -2.06 3.60
CA ASP A 44 1.76 -1.90 4.93
C ASP A 44 3.28 -1.84 4.83
N THR A 45 3.88 -0.66 4.96
CA THR A 45 5.34 -0.50 5.02
C THR A 45 5.79 -0.32 6.47
N GLN A 46 6.14 -1.41 7.15
CA GLN A 46 6.78 -1.33 8.45
C GLN A 46 8.24 -0.90 8.27
N GLN A 47 8.63 0.23 8.85
CA GLN A 47 9.98 0.75 8.76
C GLN A 47 10.56 1.00 10.14
N PHE A 48 11.57 0.21 10.51
CA PHE A 48 12.27 0.33 11.79
C PHE A 48 13.75 0.55 11.55
N ILE A 49 14.31 1.57 12.21
CA ILE A 49 15.76 1.73 12.35
C ILE A 49 16.07 1.62 13.84
N GLY A 50 16.83 0.60 14.21
CA GLY A 50 17.45 0.49 15.51
C GLY A 50 18.92 0.90 15.41
N GLN A 51 19.33 1.89 16.19
CA GLN A 51 20.71 2.34 16.23
C GLN A 51 21.19 2.46 17.69
N THR A 52 22.34 1.86 17.97
CA THR A 52 23.02 1.99 19.26
C THR A 52 24.48 2.27 18.99
N GLN A 53 25.02 3.33 19.56
CA GLN A 53 26.43 3.69 19.44
C GLN A 53 27.03 3.82 20.84
N ASN A 54 28.10 3.06 21.09
CA ASN A 54 28.88 3.14 22.32
C ASN A 54 30.29 3.61 21.96
N THR A 55 30.61 4.85 22.30
CA THR A 55 31.92 5.43 22.02
C THR A 55 32.70 5.59 23.32
N LYS A 56 33.85 4.92 23.41
CA LYS A 56 34.78 5.03 24.53
C LYS A 56 36.06 5.67 24.05
N ASN A 57 36.51 6.69 24.77
CA ASN A 57 37.78 7.37 24.55
C ASN A 57 38.57 7.35 25.85
N GLN A 58 39.75 6.73 25.84
CA GLN A 58 40.67 6.74 26.97
C GLN A 58 41.95 7.43 26.52
N ASN A 59 42.23 8.60 27.07
CA ASN A 59 43.41 9.38 26.72
C ASN A 59 44.12 9.87 27.99
N GLY A 60 45.45 9.80 28.01
CA GLY A 60 46.26 10.24 29.15
C GLY A 60 46.17 9.36 30.41
N VAL A 61 45.82 8.08 30.28
CA VAL A 61 45.71 7.16 31.43
C VAL A 61 47.10 6.71 31.89
N GLY A 62 47.45 6.99 33.15
CA GLY A 62 48.68 6.50 33.79
C GLY A 62 49.96 7.26 33.45
N VAL A 63 49.87 8.51 33.01
CA VAL A 63 51.06 9.27 32.57
C VAL A 63 51.54 10.26 33.63
N ALA A 64 52.79 10.11 34.08
CA ALA A 64 53.54 11.12 34.83
C ALA A 64 54.47 11.88 33.86
N PHE A 65 54.55 13.21 33.98
CA PHE A 65 55.31 14.10 33.07
C PHE A 65 54.90 14.07 31.58
N GLY A 66 53.64 13.71 31.30
CA GLY A 66 53.09 13.73 29.94
C GLY A 66 52.69 15.13 29.47
N GLY A 67 53.13 15.53 28.28
CA GLY A 67 52.70 16.75 27.58
C GLY A 67 52.08 16.42 26.22
N ASN A 68 51.28 17.33 25.67
CA ASN A 68 50.66 17.21 24.33
C ASN A 68 49.79 15.96 24.10
N ILE A 69 49.11 15.46 25.14
CA ILE A 69 48.23 14.30 25.02
C ILE A 69 46.84 14.76 24.57
N THR A 70 46.54 14.61 23.27
CA THR A 70 45.26 15.03 22.67
C THR A 70 44.52 13.85 22.08
N SER A 71 43.19 13.88 22.12
CA SER A 71 42.34 12.88 21.49
C SER A 71 41.15 13.58 20.88
N LYS A 72 40.87 13.27 19.60
CA LYS A 72 39.72 13.78 18.85
C LYS A 72 38.84 12.60 18.51
N VAL A 73 37.66 12.56 19.11
CA VAL A 73 36.69 11.48 18.92
C VAL A 73 35.40 12.09 18.40
N GLU A 74 35.09 11.80 17.14
CA GLU A 74 33.96 12.37 16.39
C GLU A 74 33.10 11.22 15.84
N PRO A 75 32.36 10.50 16.71
CA PRO A 75 31.49 9.44 16.25
C PRO A 75 30.33 10.04 15.45
N LYS A 76 30.07 9.49 14.26
CA LYS A 76 28.97 9.87 13.39
C LYS A 76 28.08 8.66 13.16
N GLN A 77 26.78 8.80 13.37
CA GLN A 77 25.80 7.76 13.11
C GLN A 77 24.67 8.33 12.26
N GLU A 78 24.56 7.85 11.04
CA GLU A 78 23.49 8.22 10.10
C GLU A 78 22.70 6.96 9.76
N ALA A 79 21.37 7.07 9.75
CA ALA A 79 20.50 6.07 9.16
C ALA A 79 19.39 6.75 8.38
N SER A 80 19.12 6.21 7.21
CA SER A 80 17.99 6.58 6.37
C SER A 80 17.12 5.35 6.16
N ASN A 81 15.81 5.53 6.32
CA ASN A 81 14.82 4.54 5.96
C ASN A 81 13.73 5.24 5.16
N THR A 82 13.63 4.85 3.90
CA THR A 82 12.73 5.46 2.92
C THR A 82 11.86 4.36 2.33
N SER A 83 10.54 4.56 2.39
CA SER A 83 9.55 3.73 1.68
C SER A 83 8.87 4.56 0.60
N THR A 84 8.89 4.07 -0.63
CA THR A 84 8.20 4.71 -1.75
C THR A 84 7.23 3.72 -2.37
N ILE A 85 5.94 4.07 -2.35
CA ILE A 85 4.89 3.33 -3.06
C ILE A 85 4.59 4.11 -4.34
N ASN A 86 4.91 3.53 -5.49
CA ASN A 86 4.59 4.12 -6.79
C ASN A 86 3.35 3.42 -7.36
N ILE A 87 2.20 4.10 -7.29
CA ILE A 87 0.99 3.66 -7.98
C ILE A 87 1.00 4.42 -9.30
N GLY A 88 1.50 3.77 -10.36
CA GLY A 88 1.66 4.38 -11.67
C GLY A 88 0.40 5.09 -12.16
N SER A 89 0.57 6.11 -13.01
CA SER A 89 -0.49 6.97 -13.57
C SER A 89 -1.57 6.27 -14.41
N GLY A 90 -1.56 4.94 -14.48
CA GLY A 90 -2.52 4.13 -15.22
C GLY A 90 -3.87 3.91 -14.53
N PHE A 91 -4.03 4.34 -13.27
CA PHE A 91 -5.29 4.21 -12.51
C PHE A 91 -6.12 5.50 -12.45
N LEU A 92 -5.63 6.61 -13.02
CA LEU A 92 -6.40 7.85 -13.11
C LEU A 92 -7.02 7.94 -14.52
N PRO A 93 -8.35 7.95 -14.66
CA PRO A 93 -8.96 8.29 -15.94
C PRO A 93 -8.52 9.71 -16.33
N ARG A 94 -8.03 9.87 -17.57
CA ARG A 94 -7.73 11.18 -18.16
C ARG A 94 -9.01 11.96 -18.42
#